data_AF-A0AAD1ZF07-F1
#
_entry.id   AF-A0AAD1ZF07-F1
#
_cell.length_a   1.000
_cell.length_b   1.000
_cell.length_c   1.000
_cell.angle_alpha   90.00
_cell.angle_beta   90.00
_cell.angle_gamma   90.00
#
_symmetry.space_group_name_H-M   'P 1'
#
loop_
_entity.id
_entity.type
_entity.pdbx_description
1 polymer ?
#
loop_
_entity_poly.entity_id
_entity_poly.type
_entity_poly.pdbx_seq_one_letter_code
_entity_poly.pdbx_strand_id
1 'polypeptide(L)'
;MLELQMVPNGTTEVEEEVEESPVPLAILNEDNNDTSTPFSNTHGRFTYLPWVVIGNFNWVLSPSEVEGGSSSWPAWQDDLGNCLATLKKLKLTLKEFNKEHFSNLPTRVTRARTDLEHVQCLIQHSPLDSSLHREETLLQKEFCELSRAKESFLGQKARVK
;
A
#
# COMPACT_ATOMS: atom_id res chain seq x y z
N MET A 1 -15.98 17.70 38.67
CA MET A 1 -16.89 18.80 38.29
C MET A 1 -16.08 19.90 37.64
N LEU A 2 -16.04 19.92 36.31
CA LEU A 2 -15.90 21.10 35.44
C LEU A 2 -16.18 20.55 34.03
N GLU A 3 -17.29 21.00 33.46
CA GLU A 3 -17.88 20.59 32.17
C GLU A 3 -18.17 21.90 31.41
N LEU A 4 -17.88 21.92 30.10
CA LEU A 4 -18.28 22.89 29.07
C LEU A 4 -17.42 22.53 27.83
N GLN A 5 -17.82 21.53 27.05
CA GLN A 5 -18.71 21.61 25.87
C GLN A 5 -18.05 22.32 24.65
N MET A 6 -17.85 21.65 23.50
CA MET A 6 -18.83 21.28 22.44
C MET A 6 -19.27 22.50 21.57
N VAL A 7 -19.46 22.48 20.24
CA VAL A 7 -19.53 21.38 19.23
C VAL A 7 -18.83 21.82 17.87
N PRO A 8 -19.21 21.46 16.60
CA PRO A 8 -18.21 21.23 15.53
C PRO A 8 -18.37 22.18 14.32
N ASN A 9 -17.87 21.78 13.15
CA ASN A 9 -18.62 22.03 11.91
C ASN A 9 -18.42 20.89 10.88
N GLY A 10 -19.47 20.09 10.69
CA GLY A 10 -19.87 19.71 9.33
C GLY A 10 -20.48 20.93 8.63
N THR A 11 -21.10 20.85 7.46
CA THR A 11 -21.68 19.67 6.79
C THR A 11 -21.76 19.99 5.28
N THR A 12 -22.09 18.97 4.46
CA THR A 12 -22.84 18.97 3.17
C THR A 12 -23.17 20.31 2.46
N GLU A 13 -23.28 20.42 1.12
CA GLU A 13 -24.26 19.83 0.17
C GLU A 13 -23.99 20.57 -1.19
N VAL A 14 -24.44 20.22 -2.41
CA VAL A 14 -25.37 19.20 -2.96
C VAL A 14 -24.74 18.64 -4.28
N GLU A 15 -25.38 17.67 -4.93
CA GLU A 15 -25.22 17.30 -6.35
C GLU A 15 -25.95 18.30 -7.28
N GLU A 16 -25.55 18.45 -8.56
CA GLU A 16 -26.52 18.48 -9.68
C GLU A 16 -25.82 18.29 -11.05
N GLU A 17 -26.44 17.50 -11.93
CA GLU A 17 -26.08 17.40 -13.35
C GLU A 17 -26.79 18.52 -14.13
N VAL A 18 -26.12 19.13 -15.12
CA VAL A 18 -26.82 19.74 -16.27
C VAL A 18 -26.12 19.36 -17.57
N GLU A 19 -26.84 18.50 -18.28
CA GLU A 19 -26.85 18.25 -19.72
C GLU A 19 -26.46 19.44 -20.61
N GLU A 20 -25.64 19.19 -21.64
CA GLU A 20 -25.94 19.77 -22.96
C GLU A 20 -25.50 18.83 -24.11
N SER A 21 -26.50 18.28 -24.79
CA SER A 21 -26.38 17.61 -26.09
C SER A 21 -26.52 18.67 -27.22
N PRO A 22 -26.39 18.35 -28.53
CA PRO A 22 -25.42 19.06 -29.37
C PRO A 22 -26.09 19.92 -30.47
N VAL A 23 -25.30 20.29 -31.49
CA VAL A 23 -25.70 20.79 -32.83
C VAL A 23 -25.96 22.32 -32.89
N PRO A 24 -25.66 23.06 -33.99
CA PRO A 24 -25.12 22.65 -35.30
C PRO A 24 -23.76 23.26 -35.72
N LEU A 25 -22.99 22.49 -36.50
CA LEU A 25 -22.13 23.08 -37.53
C LEU A 25 -23.01 23.61 -38.67
N ALA A 26 -23.10 24.93 -38.80
CA ALA A 26 -23.74 25.55 -39.96
C ALA A 26 -22.77 25.56 -41.16
N ILE A 27 -23.14 24.79 -42.18
CA ILE A 27 -22.49 24.76 -43.51
C ILE A 27 -22.70 26.09 -44.24
N LEU A 28 -21.66 26.63 -44.86
CA LEU A 28 -21.64 27.14 -46.24
C LEU A 28 -20.21 26.94 -46.78
N ASN A 29 -20.00 25.90 -47.58
CA ASN A 29 -19.92 25.96 -49.05
C ASN A 29 -18.70 26.74 -49.53
N GLU A 30 -17.66 26.00 -49.95
CA GLU A 30 -17.32 25.81 -51.37
C GLU A 30 -16.69 27.06 -51.98
N ASP A 31 -15.39 26.99 -52.27
CA ASP A 31 -15.00 27.12 -53.67
C ASP A 31 -13.69 26.43 -54.01
N ASN A 32 -13.56 26.08 -55.28
CA ASN A 32 -12.58 25.14 -55.82
C ASN A 32 -11.20 25.78 -56.04
N ASN A 33 -10.12 25.03 -55.79
CA ASN A 33 -9.12 24.71 -56.82
C ASN A 33 -8.12 23.65 -56.36
N ASP A 34 -7.77 22.75 -57.29
CA ASP A 34 -6.52 22.01 -57.23
C ASP A 34 -5.33 22.97 -57.38
N THR A 35 -4.40 22.97 -56.44
CA THR A 35 -3.00 23.35 -56.72
C THR A 35 -2.07 22.62 -55.77
N SER A 36 -1.09 21.94 -56.36
CA SER A 36 -0.07 21.15 -55.68
C SER A 36 0.89 22.00 -54.85
N THR A 37 1.26 21.52 -53.66
CA THR A 37 2.45 21.92 -52.87
C THR A 37 2.41 23.33 -52.23
N PRO A 38 3.20 23.63 -51.16
CA PRO A 38 4.30 22.82 -50.61
C PRO A 38 4.22 22.50 -49.11
N PHE A 39 5.14 21.62 -48.69
CA PHE A 39 5.47 21.35 -47.30
C PHE A 39 6.09 22.61 -46.66
N SER A 40 5.27 23.54 -46.18
CA SER A 40 5.75 24.75 -45.51
C SER A 40 6.29 24.40 -44.13
N ASN A 41 7.62 24.37 -44.00
CA ASN A 41 8.32 24.20 -42.74
C ASN A 41 7.95 25.30 -41.72
N THR A 42 6.93 25.06 -40.90
CA THR A 42 6.69 25.84 -39.67
C THR A 42 7.63 25.34 -38.57
N HIS A 43 8.93 25.59 -38.72
CA HIS A 43 9.88 25.45 -37.62
C HIS A 43 9.52 26.44 -36.51
N GLY A 44 9.20 25.91 -35.32
CA GLY A 44 9.14 26.68 -34.07
C GLY A 44 7.74 26.94 -33.52
N ARG A 45 7.14 25.93 -32.87
CA ARG A 45 6.26 26.14 -31.69
C ARG A 45 5.98 24.92 -30.79
N PHE A 46 6.55 23.75 -31.07
CA PHE A 46 6.39 22.56 -30.20
C PHE A 46 7.68 22.11 -29.47
N THR A 47 8.76 22.88 -29.59
CA THR A 47 10.10 22.54 -29.05
C THR A 47 10.25 22.61 -27.53
N TYR A 48 9.18 23.02 -26.80
CA TYR A 48 9.16 23.12 -25.34
C TYR A 48 8.20 22.13 -24.65
N LEU A 49 7.64 21.18 -25.41
CA LEU A 49 6.85 20.05 -24.89
C LEU A 49 7.55 18.73 -25.28
N PRO A 50 8.60 18.29 -24.55
CA PRO A 50 9.33 17.06 -24.90
C PRO A 50 8.43 15.82 -24.99
N TRP A 51 7.37 15.79 -24.17
CA TRP A 51 6.32 14.77 -24.17
C TRP A 51 5.54 14.65 -25.49
N VAL A 52 5.36 15.76 -26.23
CA VAL A 52 4.68 15.76 -27.54
C VAL A 52 5.61 15.19 -28.63
N VAL A 53 6.91 15.45 -28.52
CA VAL A 53 7.92 15.02 -29.50
C VAL A 53 8.28 13.53 -29.36
N ILE A 54 8.10 12.94 -28.18
CA ILE A 54 8.35 11.51 -27.92
C ILE A 54 7.20 10.61 -28.40
N GLY A 55 6.03 11.18 -28.71
CA GLY A 55 4.88 10.45 -29.22
C GLY A 55 4.05 9.75 -28.14
N ASN A 56 2.88 9.24 -28.53
CA ASN A 56 1.99 8.50 -27.64
C ASN A 56 2.68 7.20 -27.20
N PHE A 57 2.75 6.99 -25.88
CA PHE A 57 3.30 5.77 -25.29
C PHE A 57 2.29 4.62 -25.44
N ASN A 58 2.31 3.98 -26.60
CA ASN A 58 1.74 2.65 -26.85
C ASN A 58 0.25 2.46 -26.44
N TRP A 59 -0.60 3.46 -26.70
CA TRP A 59 -2.04 3.31 -26.54
C TRP A 59 -2.65 2.56 -27.75
N VAL A 60 -2.59 1.22 -27.69
CA VAL A 60 -3.31 0.34 -28.62
C VAL A 60 -4.80 0.47 -28.35
N LEU A 61 -5.56 1.05 -29.30
CA LEU A 61 -7.01 1.21 -29.24
C LEU A 61 -7.73 -0.07 -29.68
N SER A 62 -7.10 -0.92 -30.49
CA SER A 62 -7.66 -2.20 -30.92
C SER A 62 -6.58 -3.25 -31.19
N PRO A 63 -6.82 -4.55 -30.88
CA PRO A 63 -5.82 -5.62 -31.07
C PRO A 63 -5.31 -5.78 -32.52
N SER A 64 -6.09 -5.32 -33.50
CA SER A 64 -5.73 -5.29 -34.93
C SER A 64 -4.69 -4.24 -35.30
N GLU A 65 -4.42 -3.26 -34.44
CA GLU A 65 -3.38 -2.24 -34.66
C GLU A 65 -1.97 -2.76 -34.30
N VAL A 66 -1.88 -3.95 -33.68
CA VAL A 66 -0.62 -4.59 -33.30
C VAL A 66 -0.06 -5.41 -34.46
N GLU A 67 0.40 -4.74 -35.51
CA GLU A 67 1.23 -5.37 -36.54
C GLU A 67 2.72 -5.26 -36.14
N GLY A 68 3.40 -6.42 -36.04
CA GLY A 68 4.86 -6.47 -35.77
C GLY A 68 5.29 -6.89 -34.36
N GLY A 69 4.38 -7.34 -33.49
CA GLY A 69 4.74 -8.02 -32.25
C GLY A 69 5.14 -9.48 -32.49
N SER A 70 6.21 -9.98 -31.86
CA SER A 70 6.46 -11.43 -31.85
C SER A 70 5.51 -12.11 -30.88
N SER A 71 4.78 -13.13 -31.35
CA SER A 71 3.97 -14.00 -30.50
C SER A 71 4.81 -15.00 -29.69
N SER A 72 6.12 -15.09 -29.96
CA SER A 72 7.04 -15.90 -29.15
C SER A 72 7.32 -15.21 -27.82
N TRP A 73 6.75 -15.72 -26.73
CA TRP A 73 7.21 -15.42 -25.38
C TRP A 73 8.69 -15.85 -25.25
N PRO A 74 9.65 -14.94 -25.04
CA PRO A 74 11.06 -15.31 -24.94
C PRO A 74 11.29 -16.17 -23.68
N ALA A 75 12.08 -17.24 -23.79
CA ALA A 75 12.30 -18.16 -22.66
C ALA A 75 12.85 -17.47 -21.39
N TRP A 76 13.58 -16.37 -21.51
CA TRP A 76 14.04 -15.57 -20.35
C TRP A 76 12.90 -14.89 -19.57
N GLN A 77 11.70 -14.76 -20.16
CA GLN A 77 10.51 -14.26 -19.48
C GLN A 77 9.78 -15.35 -18.69
N ASP A 78 10.05 -16.64 -18.95
CA ASP A 78 9.58 -17.73 -18.10
C ASP A 78 10.27 -17.69 -16.72
N ASP A 79 11.54 -17.27 -16.66
CA ASP A 79 12.26 -17.08 -15.40
C ASP A 79 11.58 -16.04 -14.49
N LEU A 80 10.99 -14.99 -15.05
CA LEU A 80 10.19 -14.02 -14.29
C LEU A 80 8.92 -14.66 -13.72
N GLY A 81 8.24 -15.50 -14.50
CA GLY A 81 7.08 -16.29 -14.04
C GLY A 81 7.45 -17.26 -12.91
N ASN A 82 8.58 -17.95 -13.05
CA ASN A 82 9.15 -18.85 -12.06
C ASN A 82 9.53 -18.11 -10.76
N CYS A 83 10.22 -16.97 -10.87
CA CYS A 83 10.52 -16.08 -9.74
C CYS A 83 9.26 -15.59 -9.04
N LEU A 84 8.22 -15.20 -9.78
CA LEU A 84 6.95 -14.78 -9.18
C LEU A 84 6.25 -15.94 -8.47
N ALA A 85 6.31 -17.16 -9.00
CA ALA A 85 5.75 -18.35 -8.38
C ALA A 85 6.49 -18.73 -7.08
N THR A 86 7.82 -18.65 -7.04
CA THR A 86 8.60 -18.92 -5.82
C THR A 86 8.38 -17.82 -4.77
N LEU A 87 8.32 -16.54 -5.14
CA LEU A 87 7.97 -15.43 -4.25
C LEU A 87 6.56 -15.57 -3.67
N LYS A 88 5.57 -16.00 -4.46
CA LYS A 88 4.21 -16.30 -3.97
C LYS A 88 4.21 -17.41 -2.93
N LYS A 89 4.95 -18.51 -3.16
CA LYS A 89 5.11 -19.60 -2.18
C LYS A 89 5.78 -19.10 -0.90
N LEU A 90 6.90 -18.38 -1.02
CA LEU A 90 7.63 -17.80 0.12
C LEU A 90 6.75 -16.86 0.96
N LYS A 91 5.94 -16.01 0.32
CA LYS A 91 4.99 -15.12 0.99
C LYS A 91 3.95 -15.88 1.82
N LEU A 92 3.46 -17.02 1.33
CA LEU A 92 2.54 -17.88 2.08
C LEU A 92 3.23 -18.51 3.30
N THR A 93 4.43 -19.07 3.12
CA THR A 93 5.22 -19.64 4.21
C THR A 93 5.55 -18.60 5.29
N LEU A 94 5.97 -17.39 4.90
CA LEU A 94 6.22 -16.29 5.84
C LEU A 94 4.96 -15.85 6.58
N LYS A 95 3.79 -15.86 5.93
CA LYS A 95 2.52 -15.51 6.57
C LYS A 95 2.12 -16.54 7.62
N GLU A 96 2.28 -17.83 7.35
CA GLU A 96 1.97 -18.88 8.33
C GLU A 96 2.98 -18.88 9.49
N PHE A 97 4.28 -18.75 9.20
CA PHE A 97 5.32 -18.57 10.23
C PHE A 97 5.06 -17.35 11.13
N ASN A 98 4.66 -16.22 10.53
CA ASN A 98 4.30 -15.02 11.30
C ASN A 98 3.07 -15.26 12.20
N LYS A 99 2.05 -15.93 11.66
CA LYS A 99 0.85 -16.30 12.40
C LYS A 99 1.18 -17.26 13.56
N GLU A 100 1.98 -18.30 13.33
CA GLU A 100 2.34 -19.28 14.35
C GLU A 100 3.09 -18.64 15.52
N HIS A 101 4.14 -17.86 15.26
CA HIS A 101 5.01 -17.33 16.31
C HIS A 101 4.53 -16.00 16.93
N PHE A 102 3.82 -15.14 16.17
CA PHE A 102 3.52 -13.77 16.60
C PHE A 102 2.04 -13.49 16.87
N SER A 103 1.08 -14.34 16.45
CA SER A 103 -0.35 -14.11 16.74
C SER A 103 -0.65 -14.05 18.23
N ASN A 104 -0.04 -14.95 19.01
CA ASN A 104 -0.21 -15.05 20.46
C ASN A 104 0.77 -14.18 21.26
N LEU A 105 1.70 -13.47 20.60
CA LEU A 105 2.71 -12.66 21.29
C LEU A 105 2.09 -11.53 22.15
N PRO A 106 1.09 -10.75 21.69
CA PRO A 106 0.45 -9.74 22.54
C PRO A 106 -0.22 -10.35 23.79
N THR A 107 -0.89 -11.51 23.62
CA THR A 107 -1.54 -12.24 24.71
C THR A 107 -0.51 -12.75 25.73
N ARG A 108 0.61 -13.33 25.26
CA ARG A 108 1.71 -13.79 26.12
C ARG A 108 2.33 -12.64 26.91
N VAL A 109 2.61 -11.50 26.27
CA VAL A 109 3.15 -10.31 26.96
C VAL A 109 2.18 -9.78 28.02
N THR A 110 0.88 -9.81 27.74
CA THR A 110 -0.15 -9.35 28.68
C THR A 110 -0.26 -10.31 29.87
N ARG A 111 -0.29 -11.62 29.61
CA ARG A 111 -0.29 -12.65 30.65
C ARG A 111 0.94 -12.58 31.54
N ALA A 112 2.15 -12.57 30.96
CA ALA A 112 3.39 -12.52 31.74
C ALA A 112 3.50 -11.24 32.60
N ARG A 113 2.88 -10.13 32.17
CA ARG A 113 2.72 -8.93 33.01
C ARG A 113 1.78 -9.19 34.19
N THR A 114 0.58 -9.71 33.95
CA THR A 114 -0.40 -9.98 35.02
C THR A 114 0.10 -11.02 36.01
N ASP A 115 0.79 -12.07 35.54
CA ASP A 115 1.39 -13.09 36.38
C ASP A 115 2.51 -12.47 37.26
N LEU A 116 3.33 -11.55 36.73
CA LEU A 116 4.34 -10.81 37.48
C LEU A 116 3.73 -9.83 38.50
N GLU A 117 2.72 -9.04 38.11
CA GLU A 117 1.97 -8.12 38.98
C GLU A 117 1.30 -8.87 40.15
N HIS A 118 0.79 -10.08 39.88
CA HIS A 118 0.21 -10.96 40.90
C HIS A 118 1.25 -11.46 41.90
N VAL A 119 2.40 -11.97 41.45
CA VAL A 119 3.49 -12.41 42.35
C VAL A 119 4.04 -11.24 43.16
N GLN A 120 4.16 -10.05 42.58
CA GLN A 120 4.57 -8.83 43.30
C GLN A 120 3.58 -8.46 44.41
N CYS A 121 2.27 -8.61 44.18
CA CYS A 121 1.26 -8.46 45.21
C CYS A 121 1.42 -9.49 46.35
N LEU A 122 1.69 -10.77 46.01
CA LEU A 122 1.95 -11.80 47.02
C LEU A 122 3.22 -11.50 47.85
N ILE A 123 4.29 -10.99 47.23
CA ILE A 123 5.52 -10.58 47.93
C ILE A 123 5.25 -9.42 48.90
N GLN A 124 4.41 -8.44 48.54
CA GLN A 124 4.00 -7.36 49.45
C GLN A 124 3.27 -7.90 50.69
N HIS A 125 2.55 -9.01 50.58
CA HIS A 125 1.87 -9.67 51.69
C HIS A 125 2.74 -10.70 52.44
N SER A 126 3.79 -11.24 51.81
CA SER A 126 4.71 -12.23 52.39
C SER A 126 6.18 -11.97 52.00
N PRO A 127 6.82 -10.92 52.56
CA PRO A 127 8.13 -10.44 52.10
C PRO A 127 9.31 -11.36 52.48
N LEU A 128 9.09 -12.40 53.29
CA LEU A 128 10.11 -13.37 53.68
C LEU A 128 10.05 -14.67 52.86
N ASP A 129 9.09 -14.80 51.94
CA ASP A 129 8.97 -16.00 51.11
C ASP A 129 9.96 -15.98 49.95
N SER A 130 11.09 -16.67 50.14
CA SER A 130 12.12 -16.86 49.10
C SER A 130 11.62 -17.58 47.84
N SER A 131 10.51 -18.34 47.91
CA SER A 131 9.95 -19.04 46.75
C SER A 131 9.26 -18.07 45.79
N LEU A 132 8.51 -17.10 46.31
CA LEU A 132 7.88 -16.03 45.52
C LEU A 132 8.93 -15.15 44.83
N HIS A 133 10.02 -14.79 45.52
CA HIS A 133 11.11 -13.99 44.91
C HIS A 133 11.83 -14.75 43.78
N ARG A 134 11.96 -16.08 43.89
CA ARG A 134 12.48 -16.92 42.82
C ARG A 134 11.51 -16.98 41.62
N GLU A 135 10.21 -17.05 41.89
CA GLU A 135 9.17 -17.01 40.86
C GLU A 135 9.12 -15.65 40.15
N GLU A 136 9.18 -14.54 40.89
CA GLU A 136 9.29 -13.18 40.36
C GLU A 136 10.50 -13.06 39.41
N THR A 137 11.66 -13.56 39.83
CA THR A 137 12.89 -13.54 39.01
C THR A 137 12.70 -14.28 37.66
N LEU A 138 11.95 -15.39 37.66
CA LEU A 138 11.65 -16.16 36.45
C LEU A 138 10.65 -15.43 35.55
N LEU A 139 9.53 -14.95 36.12
CA LEU A 139 8.49 -14.21 35.41
C LEU A 139 9.02 -12.89 34.83
N GLN A 140 9.87 -12.18 35.57
CA GLN A 140 10.49 -10.95 35.09
C GLN A 140 11.45 -11.20 33.92
N LYS A 141 12.19 -12.32 33.93
CA LYS A 141 12.99 -12.73 32.78
C LYS A 141 12.11 -13.02 31.56
N GLU A 142 11.07 -13.83 31.70
CA GLU A 142 10.15 -14.14 30.61
C GLU A 142 9.46 -12.87 30.06
N PHE A 143 8.97 -12.00 30.94
CA PHE A 143 8.35 -10.73 30.56
C PHE A 143 9.32 -9.80 29.82
N CYS A 144 10.60 -9.74 30.21
CA CYS A 144 11.63 -8.99 29.49
C CYS A 144 11.86 -9.56 28.08
N GLU A 145 11.97 -10.88 27.93
CA GLU A 145 12.16 -11.54 26.63
C GLU A 145 10.96 -11.32 25.70
N LEU A 146 9.74 -11.50 26.22
CA LEU A 146 8.49 -11.24 25.51
C LEU A 146 8.33 -9.76 25.10
N SER A 147 8.72 -8.81 25.96
CA SER A 147 8.65 -7.38 25.67
C SER A 147 9.60 -6.98 24.56
N ARG A 148 10.86 -7.47 24.58
CA ARG A 148 11.83 -7.25 23.49
C ARG A 148 11.35 -7.86 22.16
N ALA A 149 10.70 -9.03 22.21
CA ALA A 149 10.08 -9.63 21.02
C ALA A 149 8.91 -8.77 20.49
N LYS A 150 8.07 -8.21 21.38
CA LYS A 150 6.97 -7.32 21.02
C LYS A 150 7.46 -6.00 20.40
N GLU A 151 8.49 -5.38 20.98
CA GLU A 151 9.13 -4.18 20.43
C GLU A 151 9.69 -4.45 19.03
N SER A 152 10.39 -5.58 18.86
CA SER A 152 10.92 -6.01 17.56
C SER A 152 9.81 -6.22 16.52
N PHE A 153 8.71 -6.87 16.90
CA PHE A 153 7.54 -7.07 16.05
C PHE A 153 6.85 -5.76 15.65
N LEU A 154 6.67 -4.83 16.59
CA LEU A 154 6.10 -3.51 16.31
C LEU A 154 7.03 -2.67 15.42
N GLY A 155 8.34 -2.73 15.66
CA GLY A 155 9.36 -2.09 14.83
C GLY A 155 9.40 -2.64 13.40
N GLN A 156 9.19 -3.95 13.21
CA GLN A 156 9.00 -4.54 11.88
C GLN A 156 7.74 -4.00 11.19
N LYS A 157 6.60 -3.96 11.90
CA LYS A 157 5.34 -3.43 11.34
C LYS A 157 5.43 -1.95 10.97
N ALA A 158 6.13 -1.13 11.75
CA ALA A 158 6.31 0.30 11.49
C ALA A 158 7.18 0.61 10.24
N ARG A 159 7.94 -0.37 9.72
CA ARG A 159 8.77 -0.22 8.52
C ARG A 159 8.03 -0.53 7.22
N VAL A 160 6.80 -1.01 7.29
CA VAL A 160 5.92 -1.19 6.14
C VAL A 160 5.10 0.09 5.99
N LYS A 161 5.40 0.86 4.93
CA LYS A 161 4.63 2.01 4.46
C LYS A 161 4.05 1.70 3.09
#